data_AF-A0A8S3G243-F1
#
_entry.id   AF-A0A8S3G243-F1
#
_cell.length_a   1.000
_cell.length_b   1.000
_cell.length_c   1.000
_cell.angle_alpha   90.00
_cell.angle_beta   90.00
_cell.angle_gamma   90.00
#
_symmetry.space_group_name_H-M   'P 1'
#
loop_
_entity.id
_entity.type
_entity.pdbx_description
1 polymer ?
#
loop_
_entity_poly.entity_id
_entity_poly.type
_entity_poly.pdbx_seq_one_letter_code
_entity_poly.pdbx_strand_id
1 'polypeptide(L)'
;SASEFQIYFENKNKYRWLCRFDDDQYVNVPLLIHYLKQFSPDTQPLYIGKPSMQEPKHGHGIDFWFATYGGGVCFSRSLLEMIHNDVQPNENFMKGCISTNYPDDTHIAYILRVKYNINLTVANDFHHHIERNLFTNLTSPSNIDQAITLGFKGSNVPRFVPLVKNDVFHMQTLHCLLYPDVNCTRLLRILINKFYEDNKS
;
A
#
# COMPACT_ATOMS: atom_id res chain seq x y z
N SER A 1 -2.89 3.73 -17.09
CA SER A 1 -2.39 5.10 -17.29
C SER A 1 -1.40 5.35 -16.17
N ALA A 2 -0.13 5.58 -16.48
CA ALA A 2 0.93 5.79 -15.49
C ALA A 2 1.24 7.29 -15.28
N SER A 3 0.19 8.13 -15.30
CA SER A 3 0.28 9.59 -15.14
C SER A 3 0.94 10.02 -13.81
N GLU A 4 0.97 9.13 -12.82
CA GLU A 4 1.61 9.37 -11.52
C GLU A 4 3.12 9.64 -11.64
N PHE A 5 3.83 8.95 -12.55
CA PHE A 5 5.24 9.24 -12.79
C PHE A 5 5.42 10.65 -13.35
N GLN A 6 4.58 11.05 -14.29
CA GLN A 6 4.63 12.39 -14.86
C GLN A 6 4.39 13.46 -13.77
N ILE A 7 3.36 13.29 -12.95
CA ILE A 7 3.05 14.19 -11.83
C ILE A 7 4.23 14.28 -10.85
N TYR A 8 4.88 13.16 -10.55
CA TYR A 8 6.08 13.14 -9.73
C TYR A 8 7.20 13.97 -10.37
N PHE A 9 7.54 13.74 -11.65
CA PHE A 9 8.66 14.43 -12.29
C PHE A 9 8.43 15.93 -12.45
N GLU A 10 7.18 16.36 -12.69
CA GLU A 10 6.77 17.77 -12.67
C GLU A 10 7.01 18.43 -11.29
N ASN A 11 7.06 17.63 -10.22
CA ASN A 11 7.24 18.08 -8.84
C ASN A 11 8.48 17.50 -8.15
N LYS A 12 9.46 16.95 -8.90
CA LYS A 12 10.57 16.17 -8.32
C LYS A 12 11.42 16.93 -7.30
N ASN A 13 11.49 18.26 -7.42
CA ASN A 13 12.23 19.11 -6.48
C ASN A 13 11.56 19.21 -5.10
N LYS A 14 10.25 18.93 -5.01
CA LYS A 14 9.46 18.99 -3.76
C LYS A 14 9.37 17.64 -3.05
N TYR A 15 9.35 16.54 -3.80
CA TYR A 15 9.09 15.21 -3.26
C TYR A 15 10.30 14.28 -3.39
N ARG A 16 10.56 13.50 -2.33
CA ARG A 16 11.64 12.49 -2.30
C ARG A 16 11.16 11.06 -2.47
N TRP A 17 9.85 10.87 -2.45
CA TRP A 17 9.18 9.59 -2.56
C TRP A 17 7.96 9.74 -3.47
N LEU A 18 7.73 8.75 -4.31
CA LEU A 18 6.43 8.50 -4.95
C LEU A 18 5.87 7.23 -4.32
N CYS A 19 4.75 7.33 -3.63
CA CYS A 19 4.01 6.14 -3.19
C CYS A 19 2.67 6.08 -3.91
N ARG A 20 2.29 4.88 -4.35
CA ARG A 20 1.03 4.62 -5.05
C ARG A 20 0.19 3.66 -4.22
N PHE A 21 -1.10 3.96 -4.15
CA PHE A 21 -2.11 3.16 -3.46
C PHE A 21 -3.39 3.13 -4.31
N ASP A 22 -4.14 2.03 -4.24
CA ASP A 22 -5.46 1.90 -4.88
C ASP A 22 -6.57 2.55 -4.01
N ASP A 23 -7.76 2.76 -4.58
CA ASP A 23 -8.90 3.41 -3.92
C ASP A 23 -9.58 2.53 -2.85
N ASP A 24 -9.21 1.25 -2.78
CA ASP A 24 -9.67 0.26 -1.81
C ASP A 24 -8.69 0.03 -0.65
N GLN A 25 -7.72 0.94 -0.46
CA GLN A 25 -6.71 0.84 0.59
C GLN A 25 -6.87 1.87 1.71
N TYR A 26 -6.73 1.40 2.96
CA TYR A 26 -6.45 2.26 4.11
C TYR A 26 -4.93 2.43 4.25
N VAL A 27 -4.46 3.68 4.34
CA VAL A 27 -3.03 4.00 4.52
C VAL A 27 -2.82 4.65 5.87
N ASN A 28 -2.02 3.99 6.71
CA ASN A 28 -1.55 4.55 7.97
C ASN A 28 -0.37 5.50 7.73
N VAL A 29 -0.68 6.76 7.39
CA VAL A 29 0.32 7.76 6.97
C VAL A 29 1.43 8.00 8.02
N PRO A 30 1.15 8.11 9.34
CA PRO A 30 2.22 8.23 10.34
C PRO A 30 3.20 7.07 10.33
N LEU A 31 2.72 5.82 10.22
CA LEU A 31 3.59 4.65 10.12
C LEU A 31 4.36 4.61 8.80
N LEU A 32 3.72 4.95 7.68
CA LEU A 32 4.40 5.07 6.39
C LEU A 32 5.58 6.05 6.47
N ILE A 33 5.36 7.24 7.05
CA ILE A 33 6.42 8.24 7.23
C ILE A 33 7.53 7.70 8.14
N HIS A 34 7.18 7.03 9.24
CA HIS A 34 8.16 6.44 10.15
C HIS A 34 9.02 5.39 9.44
N TYR A 35 8.39 4.52 8.66
CA TYR A 35 9.06 3.49 7.86
C TYR A 35 10.00 4.09 6.82
N LEU A 36 9.53 5.04 6.00
CA LEU A 36 10.32 5.66 4.93
C LEU A 36 11.51 6.49 5.46
N LYS A 37 11.44 7.01 6.69
CA LYS A 37 12.54 7.75 7.33
C LYS A 37 13.77 6.87 7.63
N GLN A 38 13.63 5.55 7.60
CA GLN A 38 14.75 4.63 7.82
C GLN A 38 15.70 4.54 6.60
N PHE A 39 15.28 5.10 5.46
CA PHE A 39 16.00 5.03 4.20
C PHE A 39 16.52 6.41 3.75
N SER A 40 17.50 6.40 2.85
CA SER A 40 18.08 7.58 2.21
C SER A 40 17.58 7.73 0.77
N PRO A 41 16.42 8.36 0.51
CA PRO A 41 15.79 8.37 -0.82
C PRO A 41 16.57 9.10 -1.91
N ASP A 42 17.52 9.95 -1.54
CA ASP A 42 18.35 10.70 -2.48
C ASP A 42 19.57 9.87 -2.96
N THR A 43 19.88 8.74 -2.32
CA THR A 43 21.06 7.91 -2.66
C THR A 43 20.76 6.42 -2.81
N GLN A 44 19.67 5.91 -2.22
CA GLN A 44 19.30 4.50 -2.26
C GLN A 44 18.18 4.28 -3.28
N PRO A 45 18.44 3.61 -4.42
CA PRO A 45 17.42 3.33 -5.42
C PRO A 45 16.48 2.21 -4.94
N LEU A 46 15.43 2.60 -4.22
CA LEU A 46 14.51 1.70 -3.53
C LEU A 46 13.16 1.61 -4.24
N TYR A 47 12.76 0.36 -4.52
CA TYR A 47 11.41 -0.06 -4.88
C TYR A 47 10.86 -0.88 -3.72
N ILE A 48 9.90 -0.32 -2.98
CA ILE A 48 9.40 -0.85 -1.70
C ILE A 48 7.96 -1.33 -1.87
N GLY A 49 7.66 -2.49 -1.30
CA GLY A 49 6.31 -3.03 -1.22
C GLY A 49 6.31 -4.49 -0.76
N LYS A 50 5.15 -5.13 -0.80
CA LYS A 50 5.01 -6.55 -0.46
C LYS A 50 4.96 -7.42 -1.71
N PRO A 51 5.69 -8.56 -1.76
CA PRO A 51 5.58 -9.52 -2.86
C PRO A 51 4.13 -9.96 -3.11
N SER A 52 3.68 -9.85 -4.35
CA SER A 52 2.31 -10.22 -4.77
C SER A 52 2.03 -11.73 -4.79
N MET A 53 3.08 -12.54 -4.78
CA MET A 53 3.04 -13.99 -4.93
C MET A 53 3.94 -14.64 -3.87
N GLN A 54 3.73 -15.93 -3.61
CA GLN A 54 4.58 -16.71 -2.68
C GLN A 54 5.95 -17.04 -3.29
N GLU A 55 6.03 -17.06 -4.62
CA GLU A 55 7.22 -17.36 -5.40
C GLU A 55 7.46 -16.21 -6.41
N PRO A 56 8.71 -15.96 -6.82
CA PRO A 56 8.99 -14.91 -7.80
C PRO A 56 8.30 -15.22 -9.12
N LYS A 57 7.94 -14.18 -9.86
CA LYS A 57 7.37 -14.33 -11.18
C LYS A 57 8.47 -14.77 -12.15
N HIS A 58 8.28 -15.90 -12.81
CA HIS A 58 9.07 -16.29 -13.97
C HIS A 58 8.50 -15.64 -15.23
N GLY A 59 9.31 -14.85 -15.94
CA GLY A 59 8.85 -14.09 -17.09
C GLY A 59 9.99 -13.62 -17.98
N HIS A 60 9.87 -13.82 -19.30
CA HIS A 60 10.92 -13.49 -20.27
C HIS A 60 12.30 -14.07 -19.91
N GLY A 61 12.33 -15.29 -19.34
CA GLY A 61 13.56 -16.01 -18.99
C GLY A 61 14.24 -15.58 -17.69
N ILE A 62 13.60 -14.74 -16.87
CA ILE A 62 14.14 -14.30 -15.58
C ILE A 62 13.12 -14.45 -14.45
N ASP A 63 13.63 -14.55 -13.23
CA ASP A 63 12.84 -14.50 -12.01
C ASP A 63 12.93 -13.12 -11.36
N PHE A 64 11.76 -12.57 -10.99
CA PHE A 64 11.67 -11.28 -10.32
C PHE A 64 10.47 -11.20 -9.37
N TRP A 65 10.66 -10.46 -8.29
CA TRP A 65 9.59 -10.08 -7.38
C TRP A 65 8.93 -8.80 -7.86
N PHE A 66 7.60 -8.76 -7.76
CA PHE A 66 6.82 -7.55 -7.99
C PHE A 66 5.85 -7.35 -6.83
N ALA A 67 5.53 -6.10 -6.56
CA ALA A 67 4.52 -5.69 -5.59
C ALA A 67 3.34 -5.05 -6.34
N THR A 68 2.13 -5.54 -6.08
CA THR A 68 0.91 -4.96 -6.66
C THR A 68 0.67 -3.59 -6.07
N TYR A 69 0.12 -2.70 -6.90
CA TYR A 69 -0.27 -1.37 -6.44
C TYR A 69 -1.39 -1.41 -5.40
N GLY A 70 -2.27 -2.42 -5.46
CA GLY A 70 -3.29 -2.69 -4.42
C GLY A 70 -2.74 -3.17 -3.07
N GLY A 71 -1.41 -3.27 -2.93
CA GLY A 71 -0.69 -3.44 -1.64
C GLY A 71 0.01 -2.18 -1.16
N GLY A 72 0.05 -1.14 -1.99
CA GLY A 72 0.89 0.01 -1.79
C GLY A 72 2.32 -0.26 -2.25
N VAL A 73 2.88 0.68 -3.01
CA VAL A 73 4.29 0.66 -3.39
C VAL A 73 4.91 2.04 -3.19
N CYS A 74 6.20 2.09 -2.89
CA CYS A 74 6.95 3.34 -2.79
C CYS A 74 8.25 3.27 -3.60
N PHE A 75 8.56 4.37 -4.27
CA PHE A 75 9.77 4.57 -5.07
C PHE A 75 10.56 5.75 -4.51
N SER A 76 11.84 5.54 -4.22
CA SER A 76 12.77 6.62 -3.85
C SER A 76 13.03 7.57 -5.01
N ARG A 77 13.41 8.82 -4.71
CA ARG A 77 13.85 9.78 -5.72
C ARG A 77 14.99 9.25 -6.59
N SER A 78 16.03 8.69 -5.98
CA SER A 78 17.18 8.17 -6.74
C SER A 78 16.78 7.04 -7.69
N LEU A 79 15.80 6.21 -7.32
CA LEU A 79 15.26 5.21 -8.25
C LEU A 79 14.49 5.86 -9.40
N LEU A 80 13.59 6.78 -9.09
CA LEU A 80 12.77 7.46 -10.11
C LEU A 80 13.64 8.20 -11.12
N GLU A 81 14.68 8.91 -10.66
CA GLU A 81 15.63 9.58 -11.53
C GLU A 81 16.42 8.59 -12.40
N MET A 82 16.82 7.44 -11.84
CA MET A 82 17.53 6.39 -12.57
C MET A 82 16.70 5.82 -13.72
N ILE A 83 15.39 5.61 -13.51
CA ILE A 83 14.50 5.00 -14.51
C ILE A 83 13.77 6.01 -15.38
N HIS A 84 14.09 7.31 -15.27
CA HIS A 84 13.34 8.39 -15.92
C HIS A 84 13.02 8.11 -17.39
N ASN A 85 14.00 7.66 -18.18
CA ASN A 85 13.81 7.43 -19.61
C ASN A 85 12.94 6.22 -19.95
N ASP A 86 12.77 5.27 -19.02
CA ASP A 86 11.86 4.14 -19.18
C ASP A 86 10.41 4.51 -18.86
N VAL A 87 10.21 5.46 -17.94
CA VAL A 87 8.88 5.85 -17.45
C VAL A 87 8.37 7.17 -18.02
N GLN A 88 9.25 7.98 -18.65
CA GLN A 88 8.94 9.26 -19.26
C GLN A 88 9.46 9.39 -20.72
N PRO A 89 8.70 10.06 -21.60
CA PRO A 89 7.31 10.47 -21.39
C PRO A 89 6.40 9.24 -21.22
N ASN A 90 5.18 9.42 -20.73
CA ASN A 90 4.31 8.30 -20.31
C ASN A 90 4.11 7.23 -21.42
N GLU A 91 4.25 7.60 -22.69
CA GLU A 91 4.20 6.68 -23.83
C GLU A 91 5.31 5.62 -23.80
N ASN A 92 6.49 5.93 -23.24
CA ASN A 92 7.58 4.97 -23.11
C ASN A 92 7.19 3.82 -22.18
N PHE A 93 6.62 4.16 -21.02
CA PHE A 93 6.14 3.16 -20.06
C PHE A 93 5.02 2.31 -20.67
N MET A 94 4.04 2.96 -21.30
CA MET A 94 2.90 2.26 -21.93
C MET A 94 3.35 1.31 -23.04
N LYS A 95 4.30 1.71 -23.90
CA LYS A 95 4.88 0.83 -24.92
C LYS A 95 5.59 -0.37 -24.30
N GLY A 96 6.27 -0.17 -23.17
CA GLY A 96 6.89 -1.25 -22.40
C GLY A 96 5.88 -2.24 -21.81
N CYS A 97 4.79 -1.76 -21.22
CA CYS A 97 3.70 -2.62 -20.74
C CYS A 97 3.14 -3.48 -21.87
N ILE A 98 2.88 -2.86 -23.04
CA ILE A 98 2.37 -3.56 -24.24
C ILE A 98 3.38 -4.60 -24.73
N SER A 99 4.66 -4.24 -24.86
CA SER A 99 5.68 -5.14 -25.42
C SER A 99 5.97 -6.34 -24.52
N THR A 100 5.93 -6.14 -23.21
CA THR A 100 6.14 -7.20 -22.21
C THR A 100 4.88 -8.03 -21.92
N ASN A 101 3.71 -7.54 -22.36
CA ASN A 101 2.40 -8.06 -21.99
C ASN A 101 2.19 -8.11 -20.46
N TYR A 102 2.62 -7.05 -19.77
CA TYR A 102 2.50 -6.92 -18.32
C TYR A 102 1.67 -5.70 -17.93
N PRO A 103 0.85 -5.79 -16.87
CA PRO A 103 0.26 -4.62 -16.24
C PRO A 103 1.33 -3.73 -15.61
N ASP A 104 0.96 -2.49 -15.28
CA ASP A 104 1.87 -1.44 -14.80
C ASP A 104 2.78 -1.90 -13.64
N ASP A 105 2.24 -2.57 -12.63
CA ASP A 105 2.94 -3.04 -11.43
C ASP A 105 3.98 -4.15 -11.71
N THR A 106 3.69 -5.00 -12.68
CA THR A 106 4.54 -6.10 -13.10
C THR A 106 5.60 -5.60 -14.07
N HIS A 107 5.23 -4.66 -14.96
CA HIS A 107 6.15 -4.07 -15.93
C HIS A 107 7.26 -3.25 -15.23
N ILE A 108 6.91 -2.42 -14.25
CA ILE A 108 7.90 -1.63 -13.49
C ILE A 108 8.91 -2.55 -12.79
N ALA A 109 8.45 -3.62 -12.13
CA ALA A 109 9.33 -4.59 -11.47
C ALA A 109 10.23 -5.32 -12.48
N TYR A 110 9.69 -5.68 -13.64
CA TYR A 110 10.45 -6.31 -14.71
C TYR A 110 11.59 -5.42 -15.23
N ILE A 111 11.33 -4.14 -15.52
CA ILE A 111 12.39 -3.22 -15.99
C ILE A 111 13.45 -2.99 -14.93
N LEU A 112 13.04 -2.86 -13.66
CA LEU A 112 13.95 -2.71 -12.52
C LEU A 112 14.88 -3.91 -12.39
N ARG A 113 14.35 -5.12 -12.54
CA ARG A 113 15.15 -6.34 -12.50
C ARG A 113 16.11 -6.43 -13.69
N VAL A 114 15.60 -6.29 -14.91
CA VAL A 114 16.36 -6.59 -16.14
C VAL A 114 17.40 -5.53 -16.47
N LYS A 115 17.04 -4.25 -16.35
CA LYS A 115 17.94 -3.14 -16.75
C LYS A 115 18.82 -2.65 -15.63
N TYR A 116 18.33 -2.68 -14.39
CA TYR A 116 18.98 -2.02 -13.26
C TYR A 116 19.45 -3.01 -12.17
N ASN A 117 19.11 -4.30 -12.28
CA ASN A 117 19.38 -5.32 -11.26
C ASN A 117 18.84 -4.92 -9.86
N ILE A 118 17.74 -4.17 -9.83
CA ILE A 118 17.07 -3.74 -8.60
C ILE A 118 15.98 -4.74 -8.24
N ASN A 119 16.03 -5.22 -7.00
CA ASN A 119 15.03 -6.11 -6.43
C ASN A 119 14.02 -5.34 -5.57
N LEU A 120 12.86 -5.94 -5.36
CA LEU A 120 11.88 -5.46 -4.39
C LEU A 120 12.49 -5.42 -2.98
N THR A 121 12.41 -4.27 -2.34
CA THR A 121 12.66 -4.09 -0.91
C THR A 121 11.38 -4.48 -0.17
N VAL A 122 11.40 -5.67 0.41
CA VAL A 122 10.21 -6.27 1.04
C VAL A 122 9.78 -5.47 2.26
N ALA A 123 8.52 -5.02 2.26
CA ALA A 123 7.86 -4.38 3.39
C ALA A 123 6.70 -5.27 3.87
N ASN A 124 6.87 -5.91 5.02
CA ASN A 124 5.91 -6.89 5.53
C ASN A 124 4.61 -6.27 6.05
N ASP A 125 4.69 -5.00 6.50
CA ASP A 125 3.56 -4.25 7.06
C ASP A 125 2.67 -3.60 5.99
N PHE A 126 2.98 -3.83 4.72
CA PHE A 126 2.11 -3.46 3.59
C PHE A 126 1.16 -4.63 3.33
N HIS A 127 -0.15 -4.41 3.31
CA HIS A 127 -1.11 -5.49 3.04
C HIS A 127 -2.04 -5.16 1.87
N HIS A 128 -2.21 -6.11 0.96
CA HIS A 128 -3.06 -5.98 -0.22
C HIS A 128 -4.39 -6.72 -0.09
N HIS A 129 -5.38 -6.25 -0.86
CA HIS A 129 -6.76 -6.75 -0.80
C HIS A 129 -6.95 -8.22 -1.21
N ILE A 130 -5.94 -8.85 -1.82
CA ILE A 130 -5.95 -10.27 -2.20
C ILE A 130 -5.57 -11.21 -1.05
N GLU A 131 -5.10 -10.68 0.09
CA GLU A 131 -4.78 -11.48 1.28
C GLU A 131 -6.08 -11.99 1.93
N ARG A 132 -6.53 -13.18 1.52
CA ARG A 132 -7.81 -13.79 1.95
C ARG A 132 -7.97 -13.90 3.47
N ASN A 133 -6.86 -14.03 4.19
CA ASN A 133 -6.83 -14.22 5.64
C ASN A 133 -6.30 -12.99 6.40
N LEU A 134 -6.25 -11.82 5.73
CA LEU A 134 -5.74 -10.60 6.32
C LEU A 134 -6.46 -10.32 7.65
N PHE A 135 -7.78 -10.25 7.63
CA PHE A 135 -8.56 -9.90 8.82
C PHE A 135 -8.93 -11.09 9.71
N THR A 136 -8.64 -12.33 9.30
CA THR A 136 -8.84 -13.53 10.13
C THR A 136 -7.62 -13.84 10.99
N ASN A 137 -6.42 -13.52 10.50
CA ASN A 137 -5.16 -13.69 11.24
C ASN A 137 -4.78 -12.43 12.03
N LEU A 138 -5.25 -11.24 11.62
CA LEU A 138 -5.09 -9.99 12.37
C LEU A 138 -6.19 -9.80 13.45
N THR A 139 -6.65 -10.89 14.07
CA THR A 139 -7.69 -10.86 15.12
C THR A 139 -7.25 -10.20 16.42
N SER A 140 -5.95 -9.97 16.60
CA SER A 140 -5.45 -9.06 17.63
C SER A 140 -5.40 -7.63 17.08
N PRO A 141 -6.03 -6.64 17.76
CA PRO A 141 -5.89 -5.23 17.44
C PRO A 141 -4.43 -4.77 17.27
N SER A 142 -3.50 -5.45 17.96
CA SER A 142 -2.05 -5.19 17.96
C SER A 142 -1.30 -5.49 16.67
N ASN A 143 -1.94 -6.09 15.67
CA ASN A 143 -1.30 -6.33 14.37
C ASN A 143 -1.89 -5.41 13.28
N ILE A 144 -3.11 -4.91 13.47
CA ILE A 144 -3.76 -3.96 12.55
C ILE A 144 -3.21 -2.55 12.76
N ASP A 145 -2.91 -2.19 14.00
CA ASP A 145 -2.29 -0.92 14.36
C ASP A 145 -0.87 -0.75 13.83
N GLN A 146 -0.17 -1.86 13.55
CA GLN A 146 1.17 -1.91 12.96
C GLN A 146 1.17 -1.90 11.42
N ALA A 147 0.02 -2.19 10.79
CA ALA A 147 -0.08 -2.20 9.34
C ALA A 147 0.06 -0.79 8.74
N ILE A 148 0.96 -0.65 7.76
CA ILE A 148 1.15 0.57 6.97
C ILE A 148 0.03 0.71 5.94
N THR A 149 -0.30 -0.38 5.26
CA THR A 149 -1.43 -0.43 4.32
C THR A 149 -2.33 -1.62 4.64
N LEU A 150 -3.62 -1.45 4.41
CA LEU A 150 -4.61 -2.52 4.46
C LEU A 150 -5.50 -2.40 3.23
N GLY A 151 -5.48 -3.40 2.36
CA GLY A 151 -6.39 -3.49 1.21
C GLY A 151 -7.70 -4.20 1.56
N PHE A 152 -8.82 -3.66 1.08
CA PHE A 152 -10.17 -4.15 1.37
C PHE A 152 -10.83 -4.64 0.07
N LYS A 153 -11.46 -5.82 0.07
CA LYS A 153 -12.18 -6.30 -1.11
C LYS A 153 -13.31 -7.25 -0.76
N GLY A 154 -14.50 -6.96 -1.30
CA GLY A 154 -15.69 -7.76 -1.08
C GLY A 154 -15.97 -7.93 0.42
N SER A 155 -16.01 -9.18 0.89
CA SER A 155 -16.24 -9.54 2.28
C SER A 155 -14.97 -9.61 3.14
N ASN A 156 -13.79 -9.33 2.58
CA ASN A 156 -12.54 -9.27 3.32
C ASN A 156 -12.43 -7.90 4.02
N VAL A 157 -13.07 -7.80 5.19
CA VAL A 157 -13.10 -6.61 6.04
C VAL A 157 -12.76 -6.96 7.49
N PRO A 158 -12.17 -6.03 8.27
CA PRO A 158 -11.93 -6.22 9.70
C PRO A 158 -13.20 -6.56 10.47
N ARG A 159 -13.14 -7.52 11.40
CA ARG A 159 -14.28 -7.91 12.25
C ARG A 159 -14.41 -7.03 13.50
N PHE A 160 -14.46 -5.72 13.32
CA PHE A 160 -14.76 -4.78 14.40
C PHE A 160 -16.27 -4.67 14.63
N VAL A 161 -16.66 -4.32 15.87
CA VAL A 161 -17.99 -3.77 16.12
C VAL A 161 -18.03 -2.40 15.45
N PRO A 162 -18.96 -2.14 14.52
CA PRO A 162 -19.01 -0.85 13.81
C PRO A 162 -19.23 0.30 14.79
N LEU A 163 -18.30 1.26 14.82
CA LEU A 163 -18.46 2.50 15.58
C LEU A 163 -19.26 3.53 14.78
N VAL A 164 -19.12 3.50 13.46
CA VAL A 164 -19.71 4.46 12.53
C VAL A 164 -20.84 3.78 11.75
N LYS A 165 -21.97 4.48 11.59
CA LYS A 165 -23.11 3.99 10.79
C LYS A 165 -22.75 4.01 9.30
N ASN A 166 -23.24 3.03 8.54
CA ASN A 166 -23.05 2.91 7.09
C ASN A 166 -21.58 2.75 6.65
N ASP A 167 -20.70 2.32 7.55
CA ASP A 167 -19.29 2.08 7.27
C ASP A 167 -19.09 0.65 6.74
N VAL A 168 -19.50 0.36 5.51
CA VAL A 168 -19.56 -1.03 4.97
C VAL A 168 -18.22 -1.76 5.02
N PHE A 169 -17.12 -1.05 4.79
CA PHE A 169 -15.76 -1.61 4.79
C PHE A 169 -15.03 -1.50 6.13
N HIS A 170 -15.67 -0.92 7.14
CA HIS A 170 -15.10 -0.68 8.48
C HIS A 170 -13.86 0.24 8.47
N MET A 171 -13.60 0.98 7.39
CA MET A 171 -12.45 1.87 7.29
C MET A 171 -12.57 3.09 8.23
N GLN A 172 -13.77 3.64 8.41
CA GLN A 172 -13.98 4.76 9.33
C GLN A 172 -13.90 4.30 10.78
N THR A 173 -14.44 3.12 11.07
CA THR A 173 -14.32 2.45 12.37
C THR A 173 -12.85 2.18 12.68
N LEU A 174 -12.09 1.64 11.73
CA LEU A 174 -10.65 1.47 11.86
C LEU A 174 -9.94 2.80 12.15
N HIS A 175 -10.27 3.86 11.41
CA HIS A 175 -9.69 5.18 11.63
C HIS A 175 -9.95 5.67 13.06
N CYS A 176 -11.19 5.54 13.56
CA CYS A 176 -11.55 5.89 14.92
C CYS A 176 -10.80 5.08 15.99
N LEU A 177 -10.45 3.82 15.70
CA LEU A 177 -9.70 2.97 16.61
C LEU A 177 -8.22 3.35 16.66
N LEU A 178 -7.62 3.69 15.52
CA LEU A 178 -6.20 4.06 15.42
C LEU A 178 -5.95 5.52 15.86
N TYR A 179 -6.87 6.42 15.53
CA TYR A 179 -6.75 7.86 15.70
C TYR A 179 -8.02 8.44 16.33
N PRO A 180 -8.30 8.13 17.60
CA PRO A 180 -9.54 8.55 18.24
C PRO A 180 -9.59 10.07 18.42
N ASP A 181 -10.47 10.73 17.67
CA ASP A 181 -10.85 12.12 17.92
C ASP A 181 -11.98 12.22 18.97
N VAL A 182 -12.45 13.44 19.24
CA VAL A 182 -13.54 13.70 20.18
C VAL A 182 -14.83 12.98 19.77
N ASN A 183 -15.13 12.90 18.46
CA ASN A 183 -16.34 12.27 17.93
C ASN A 183 -16.27 10.74 18.03
N CYS A 184 -15.15 10.14 17.63
CA CYS A 184 -14.86 8.72 17.77
C CYS A 184 -14.95 8.29 19.23
N THR A 185 -14.37 9.07 20.14
CA THR A 185 -14.43 8.81 21.59
C THR A 185 -15.87 8.87 22.10
N ARG A 186 -16.67 9.82 21.63
CA ARG A 186 -18.09 9.91 21.98
C ARG A 186 -18.89 8.71 21.48
N LEU A 187 -18.68 8.28 20.23
CA LEU A 187 -19.32 7.09 19.65
C LEU A 187 -18.95 5.83 20.41
N LEU A 188 -17.67 5.66 20.75
CA LEU A 188 -17.17 4.56 21.54
C LEU A 188 -17.82 4.51 22.94
N ARG A 189 -17.94 5.65 23.63
CA ARG A 189 -18.63 5.74 24.92
C ARG A 189 -20.10 5.34 24.83
N ILE A 190 -20.81 5.81 23.79
CA ILE A 190 -22.21 5.43 23.55
C ILE A 190 -22.32 3.91 23.34
N LEU A 191 -21.42 3.34 22.54
CA LEU A 191 -21.41 1.90 22.26
C LEU A 191 -21.12 1.08 23.53
N ILE A 192 -20.13 1.47 24.34
CA ILE A 192 -19.79 0.80 25.60
C ILE A 192 -20.95 0.88 26.60
N ASN A 193 -21.57 2.05 26.75
CA ASN A 193 -22.71 2.21 27.65
C ASN A 193 -23.91 1.37 27.21
N LYS A 194 -24.19 1.33 25.90
CA LYS A 194 -25.25 0.47 25.36
C LYS A 194 -24.95 -1.00 25.64
N PHE A 195 -23.71 -1.45 25.38
CA PHE A 195 -23.29 -2.81 25.67
C PHE A 195 -23.44 -3.14 27.17
N TYR A 196 -23.08 -2.22 28.06
CA TYR A 196 -23.23 -2.41 29.50
C TYR A 196 -24.69 -2.55 29.92
N GLU A 197 -25.59 -1.70 29.42
CA GLU A 197 -27.02 -1.77 29.73
C GLU A 197 -27.68 -3.02 29.13
N ASP A 198 -27.30 -3.44 27.92
CA ASP A 198 -27.81 -4.67 27.27
C ASP A 198 -27.37 -5.95 28.01
N ASN A 199 -26.26 -5.89 28.77
CA ASN A 199 -25.72 -7.02 29.55
C ASN A 199 -25.96 -6.88 31.07
N LYS A 200 -26.75 -5.89 31.49
CA LYS A 200 -27.17 -5.70 32.88
C LYS A 200 -28.38 -6.60 33.13
N SER A 201 -28.11 -7.79 33.66
CA SER A 201 -29.12 -8.69 34.26
C SER A 201 -29.68 -8.11 35.55
#